data_AF-I6LPM9-F1
#
_entry.id   AF-I6LPM9-F1
#
_cell.length_a   1.000
_cell.length_b   1.000
_cell.length_c   1.000
_cell.angle_alpha   90.00
_cell.angle_beta   90.00
_cell.angle_gamma   90.00
#
_symmetry.space_group_name_H-M   'P 1'
#
loop_
_entity.id
_entity.type
_entity.pdbx_description
1 polymer ?
#
loop_
_entity_poly.entity_id
_entity_poly.type
_entity_poly.pdbx_seq_one_letter_code
_entity_poly.pdbx_strand_id
1 'polypeptide(L)'
;LPIFNCFLFGLVLVGCFLWKLNYLLFVLHLVGFSLLFFWFDLLNWDFHYESAFWLFILSEVIAFGSLLVCCFWFDNNSFISLSSSLEIPFLGCFLLLGSSISITGFHHIMPWSFSWILLLLTIVLGMGFVLLQLFEFNEVFINLTDSSFYASCFCTVGLHFIHVFLGVIGLSIILFLGVA
;
A
#
# COMPACT_ATOMS: atom_id res chain seq x y z
N LEU A 1 5.97 -12.75 -21.01
CA LEU A 1 5.30 -11.95 -19.96
C LEU A 1 5.38 -10.44 -20.15
N PRO A 2 6.54 -9.81 -20.38
CA PRO A 2 6.66 -8.35 -20.37
C PRO A 2 5.73 -7.64 -21.37
N ILE A 3 5.67 -8.13 -22.61
CA ILE A 3 4.79 -7.58 -23.67
C ILE A 3 3.31 -7.71 -23.29
N PHE A 4 2.92 -8.86 -22.73
CA PHE A 4 1.55 -9.10 -22.28
C PHE A 4 1.14 -8.12 -21.18
N ASN A 5 2.00 -7.93 -20.17
CA ASN A 5 1.73 -7.01 -19.07
C ASN A 5 1.70 -5.55 -19.51
N CYS A 6 2.57 -5.16 -20.45
CA CYS A 6 2.56 -3.82 -21.04
C CYS A 6 1.24 -3.54 -21.76
N PHE A 7 0.78 -4.47 -22.61
CA PHE A 7 -0.51 -4.34 -23.29
C PHE A 7 -1.66 -4.28 -22.28
N LEU A 8 -1.65 -5.16 -21.29
CA LEU A 8 -2.67 -5.25 -20.26
C LEU A 8 -2.76 -3.99 -19.39
N PHE A 9 -1.64 -3.37 -19.03
CA PHE A 9 -1.62 -2.08 -18.35
C PHE A 9 -2.24 -0.97 -19.24
N GLY A 10 -1.92 -0.96 -20.53
CA GLY A 10 -2.57 -0.06 -21.49
C GLY A 10 -4.10 -0.26 -21.55
N LEU A 11 -4.57 -1.51 -21.52
CA LEU A 11 -5.99 -1.82 -21.46
C LEU A 11 -6.64 -1.32 -20.17
N VAL A 12 -5.98 -1.46 -19.01
CA VAL A 12 -6.48 -0.89 -17.74
C VAL A 12 -6.67 0.61 -17.86
N LEU A 13 -5.67 1.34 -18.38
CA LEU A 13 -5.75 2.79 -18.55
C LEU A 13 -6.90 3.21 -19.48
N VAL A 14 -7.04 2.55 -20.63
CA VAL A 14 -8.15 2.80 -21.57
C VAL A 14 -9.50 2.49 -20.92
N GLY A 15 -9.59 1.40 -20.16
CA GLY A 15 -10.80 1.00 -19.44
C GLY A 15 -11.23 2.02 -18.39
N CYS A 16 -10.27 2.53 -17.61
CA CYS A 16 -10.49 3.61 -16.64
C CYS A 16 -10.94 4.90 -17.33
N PHE A 17 -10.27 5.31 -18.42
CA PHE A 17 -10.60 6.55 -19.13
C PHE A 17 -11.97 6.53 -19.80
N LEU A 18 -12.36 5.40 -20.40
CA LEU A 18 -13.66 5.22 -21.04
C LEU A 18 -14.79 4.85 -20.07
N TRP A 19 -14.46 4.64 -18.79
CA TRP A 19 -15.38 4.23 -17.72
C TRP A 19 -16.26 3.02 -18.09
N LYS A 20 -15.68 2.02 -18.76
CA LYS A 20 -16.40 0.79 -19.13
C LYS A 20 -16.16 -0.31 -18.11
N LEU A 21 -17.04 -0.39 -17.10
CA LEU A 21 -16.91 -1.32 -15.96
C LEU A 21 -16.80 -2.80 -16.38
N ASN A 22 -17.62 -3.29 -17.32
CA ASN A 22 -17.56 -4.68 -17.79
C ASN A 22 -16.20 -5.01 -18.40
N TYR A 23 -15.62 -4.06 -19.13
CA TYR A 23 -14.31 -4.20 -19.73
C TYR A 23 -13.21 -4.18 -18.66
N LEU A 24 -13.29 -3.26 -17.68
CA LEU A 24 -12.38 -3.22 -16.53
C LEU A 24 -12.39 -4.53 -15.73
N LEU A 25 -13.56 -5.09 -15.45
CA LEU A 25 -13.68 -6.37 -14.73
C LEU A 25 -13.00 -7.52 -15.50
N PHE A 26 -13.18 -7.56 -16.82
CA PHE A 26 -12.49 -8.56 -17.66
C PHE A 26 -10.97 -8.38 -17.62
N VAL A 27 -10.48 -7.14 -17.74
CA VAL A 27 -9.04 -6.85 -17.69
C VAL A 27 -8.46 -7.18 -16.31
N LEU A 28 -9.17 -6.91 -15.21
CA LEU A 28 -8.76 -7.29 -13.85
C LEU A 28 -8.57 -8.80 -13.70
N HIS A 29 -9.40 -9.62 -14.34
CA HIS A 29 -9.20 -11.08 -14.34
C HIS A 29 -7.89 -11.47 -15.04
N LEU A 30 -7.55 -10.81 -16.16
CA LEU A 30 -6.28 -11.02 -16.86
C LEU A 30 -5.08 -10.54 -16.03
N VAL A 31 -5.22 -9.46 -15.25
CA VAL A 31 -4.18 -9.00 -14.31
C VAL A 31 -3.92 -10.10 -13.28
N GLY A 32 -4.97 -10.67 -12.69
CA GLY A 32 -4.86 -11.79 -11.75
C GLY A 32 -4.11 -12.99 -12.35
N PHE A 33 -4.43 -13.34 -13.61
CA PHE A 33 -3.71 -14.39 -14.33
C PHE A 33 -2.22 -14.06 -14.55
N SER A 34 -1.87 -12.79 -14.84
CA SER A 34 -0.47 -12.37 -14.95
C SER A 34 0.31 -12.47 -13.64
N LEU A 35 -0.33 -12.16 -12.50
CA LEU A 35 0.27 -12.26 -11.18
C LEU A 35 0.56 -13.71 -10.79
N LEU A 36 -0.31 -14.65 -11.15
CA LEU A 36 -0.07 -16.08 -10.96
C LEU A 36 1.18 -16.57 -11.71
N PHE A 37 1.41 -16.06 -12.93
CA PHE A 37 2.63 -16.37 -13.65
C PHE A 37 3.88 -15.82 -12.98
N PHE A 38 3.83 -14.58 -12.48
CA PHE A 38 4.95 -14.02 -11.72
C PHE A 38 5.23 -14.83 -10.46
N TRP A 39 4.19 -15.29 -9.77
CA TRP A 39 4.34 -16.16 -8.62
C TRP A 39 5.02 -17.49 -8.98
N PHE A 40 4.62 -18.12 -10.09
CA PHE A 40 5.29 -19.33 -10.59
C PHE A 40 6.74 -19.07 -11.00
N ASP A 41 7.02 -17.94 -11.63
CA ASP A 41 8.38 -17.55 -12.03
C ASP A 41 9.28 -17.35 -10.80
N LEU A 42 8.76 -16.69 -9.76
CA LEU A 42 9.45 -16.48 -8.47
C LEU A 42 9.84 -17.79 -7.77
N LEU A 43 9.05 -18.84 -7.91
CA LEU A 43 9.35 -20.15 -7.30
C LEU A 43 10.45 -20.91 -8.05
N ASN A 44 10.67 -20.61 -9.33
CA ASN A 44 11.55 -21.39 -10.20
C ASN A 44 12.93 -20.75 -10.42
N TRP A 45 13.09 -19.45 -10.14
CA TRP A 45 14.31 -18.70 -10.47
C TRP A 45 14.92 -18.03 -9.23
N ASP A 46 16.19 -18.31 -8.95
CA ASP A 46 16.87 -17.86 -7.73
C ASP A 46 17.49 -16.45 -7.82
N PHE A 47 17.48 -15.81 -8.99
CA PHE A 47 18.13 -14.51 -9.20
C PHE A 47 17.26 -13.35 -8.71
N HIS A 48 17.57 -12.82 -7.53
CA HIS A 48 16.93 -11.65 -6.95
C HIS A 48 17.90 -10.46 -6.90
N TYR A 49 17.49 -9.32 -7.45
CA TYR A 49 18.30 -8.09 -7.44
C TYR A 49 17.85 -7.16 -6.31
N GLU A 50 18.54 -7.21 -5.17
CA GLU A 50 18.28 -6.30 -4.05
C GLU A 50 18.43 -4.81 -4.47
N SER A 51 19.41 -4.51 -5.32
CA SER A 51 19.64 -3.15 -5.85
C SER A 51 18.45 -2.59 -6.64
N ALA A 52 17.70 -3.44 -7.33
CA ALA A 52 16.48 -3.02 -8.03
C ALA A 52 15.38 -2.62 -7.03
N PHE A 53 15.29 -3.29 -5.89
CA PHE A 53 14.34 -2.94 -4.83
C PHE A 53 14.69 -1.62 -4.15
N TRP A 54 15.99 -1.34 -3.93
CA TRP A 54 16.44 -0.03 -3.44
C TRP A 54 16.07 1.11 -4.40
N LEU A 55 16.22 0.91 -5.71
CA LEU A 55 15.79 1.89 -6.71
C LEU A 55 14.26 2.06 -6.75
N PHE A 56 13.51 0.97 -6.55
CA PHE A 56 12.06 1.03 -6.40
C PHE A 56 11.65 1.88 -5.19
N ILE A 57 12.26 1.66 -4.01
CA ILE A 57 12.00 2.49 -2.82
C ILE A 57 12.34 3.96 -3.07
N LEU A 58 13.45 4.25 -3.75
CA LEU A 58 13.81 5.62 -4.11
C LEU A 58 12.71 6.29 -4.96
N SER A 59 12.11 5.56 -5.90
CA SER A 59 11.02 6.09 -6.73
C SER A 59 9.77 6.43 -5.91
N GLU A 60 9.45 5.62 -4.90
CA GLU A 60 8.35 5.91 -3.97
C GLU A 60 8.64 7.13 -3.10
N VAL A 61 9.88 7.30 -2.62
CA VAL A 61 10.29 8.50 -1.88
C VAL A 61 10.11 9.76 -2.72
N ILE A 62 10.44 9.71 -4.02
CA ILE A 62 10.22 10.83 -4.95
C ILE A 62 8.73 11.10 -5.15
N ALA A 63 7.91 10.05 -5.33
CA ALA A 63 6.46 10.17 -5.48
C ALA A 63 5.80 10.83 -4.26
N PHE A 64 6.05 10.31 -3.05
CA PHE A 64 5.58 10.90 -1.79
C PHE A 64 6.13 12.31 -1.58
N GLY A 65 7.41 12.53 -1.89
CA GLY A 65 8.03 13.85 -1.80
C GLY A 65 7.31 14.90 -2.64
N SER A 66 6.91 14.55 -3.87
CA SER A 66 6.15 15.46 -4.73
C SER A 66 4.79 15.86 -4.15
N LEU A 67 4.07 14.91 -3.56
CA LEU A 67 2.76 15.17 -2.96
C LEU A 67 2.86 15.95 -1.64
N LEU A 68 3.88 15.68 -0.82
CA LEU A 68 4.16 16.46 0.39
C LEU A 68 4.55 17.90 0.07
N VAL A 69 5.32 18.13 -1.00
CA VAL A 69 5.61 19.48 -1.49
C VAL A 69 4.31 20.21 -1.87
N CYS A 70 3.34 19.53 -2.49
CA CYS A 70 2.02 20.13 -2.75
C CYS A 70 1.28 20.51 -1.47
N CYS A 71 1.32 19.68 -0.42
CA CYS A 71 0.70 20.02 0.87
C CYS A 71 1.29 21.30 1.45
N PHE A 72 2.63 21.45 1.43
CA PHE A 72 3.29 22.67 1.92
C PHE A 72 3.06 23.88 1.02
N TRP A 73 2.96 23.67 -0.30
CA TRP A 73 2.76 24.75 -1.26
C TRP A 73 1.36 25.36 -1.16
N PHE A 74 0.35 24.53 -0.96
CA PHE A 74 -1.06 24.96 -0.84
C PHE A 74 -1.48 25.23 0.60
N ASP A 75 -0.56 25.15 1.56
CA ASP A 75 -0.84 25.45 2.96
C ASP A 75 -1.30 26.90 3.11
N ASN A 76 -2.39 27.08 3.85
CA ASN A 76 -3.00 28.38 4.10
C ASN A 76 -3.15 28.56 5.62
N ASN A 77 -2.94 29.77 6.12
CA ASN A 77 -2.95 30.08 7.56
C ASN A 77 -4.25 29.73 8.31
N SER A 78 -5.34 29.41 7.60
CA SER A 78 -6.61 28.97 8.16
C SER A 78 -7.10 27.72 7.44
N PHE A 79 -6.73 26.54 7.94
CA PHE A 79 -7.25 25.26 7.49
C PHE A 79 -8.06 24.58 8.60
N ILE A 80 -9.05 23.78 8.19
CA ILE A 80 -9.72 22.82 9.06
C ILE A 80 -8.98 21.49 8.91
N SER A 81 -8.56 20.88 10.01
CA SER A 81 -7.93 19.55 10.01
C SER A 81 -8.90 18.48 9.51
N LEU A 82 -8.43 17.51 8.72
CA LEU A 82 -9.25 16.37 8.29
C LEU A 82 -9.77 15.56 9.50
N SER A 83 -8.91 15.37 10.50
CA SER A 83 -9.21 14.62 11.72
C SER A 83 -8.40 15.17 12.89
N SER A 84 -8.83 14.84 14.11
CA SER A 84 -8.10 15.16 15.35
C SER A 84 -6.83 14.31 15.44
N SER A 85 -5.66 14.95 15.47
CA SER A 85 -4.37 14.26 15.41
C SER A 85 -4.09 13.33 16.61
N LEU A 86 -4.71 13.60 17.76
CA LEU A 86 -4.51 12.86 19.01
C LEU A 86 -5.41 11.63 19.17
N GLU A 87 -6.33 11.41 18.23
CA GLU A 87 -7.32 10.33 18.30
C GLU A 87 -6.94 9.16 17.38
N ILE A 88 -7.64 9.01 16.26
CA ILE A 88 -7.48 7.90 15.32
C ILE A 88 -6.08 7.90 14.68
N PRO A 89 -5.53 9.04 14.20
CA PRO A 89 -4.19 9.07 13.61
C PRO A 89 -3.10 8.64 14.60
N PHE A 90 -3.22 9.05 15.87
CA PHE A 90 -2.25 8.70 16.91
C PHE A 90 -2.26 7.21 17.21
N LEU A 91 -3.43 6.59 17.30
CA LEU A 91 -3.56 5.14 17.45
C LEU A 91 -3.00 4.41 16.22
N GLY A 92 -3.23 4.92 15.02
CA GLY A 92 -2.66 4.39 13.78
C GLY A 92 -1.12 4.36 13.80
N CYS A 93 -0.49 5.42 14.31
CA CYS A 93 0.97 5.47 14.50
C CYS A 93 1.47 4.35 15.43
N PHE A 94 0.78 4.08 16.55
CA PHE A 94 1.16 2.99 17.45
C PHE A 94 1.02 1.61 16.80
N LEU A 95 -0.02 1.40 16.00
CA LEU A 95 -0.18 0.14 15.27
C LEU A 95 0.97 -0.09 14.28
N LEU A 96 1.33 0.93 13.50
CA LEU A 96 2.42 0.82 12.52
C LEU A 96 3.78 0.65 13.19
N LEU A 97 4.07 1.39 14.26
CA LEU A 97 5.31 1.22 15.05
C LEU A 97 5.36 -0.15 15.74
N GLY A 98 4.25 -0.64 16.28
CA GLY A 98 4.18 -2.00 16.81
C GLY A 98 4.40 -3.06 15.73
N SER A 99 3.87 -2.82 14.53
CA SER A 99 4.06 -3.72 13.38
C SER A 99 5.53 -3.76 12.93
N SER A 100 6.24 -2.63 12.96
CA SER A 100 7.67 -2.59 12.60
C SER A 100 8.55 -3.32 13.63
N ILE A 101 8.21 -3.24 14.92
CA ILE A 101 8.91 -3.99 15.97
C ILE A 101 8.66 -5.50 15.81
N SER A 102 7.42 -5.91 15.52
CA SER A 102 7.09 -7.33 15.35
C SER A 102 7.75 -7.95 14.11
N ILE A 103 7.80 -7.24 12.97
CA ILE A 103 8.45 -7.77 11.76
C ILE A 103 9.98 -7.84 11.88
N THR A 104 10.60 -6.86 12.54
CA THR A 104 12.05 -6.92 12.85
C THR A 104 12.35 -8.05 13.82
N GLY A 105 11.48 -8.28 14.81
CA GLY A 105 11.51 -9.45 15.67
C GLY A 105 11.42 -10.76 14.88
N PHE A 106 10.46 -10.87 13.95
CA PHE A 106 10.33 -12.03 13.06
C PHE A 106 11.62 -12.32 12.30
N HIS A 107 12.22 -11.30 11.68
CA HIS A 107 13.46 -11.45 10.92
C HIS A 107 14.62 -11.94 11.81
N HIS A 108 14.69 -11.46 13.05
CA HIS A 108 15.73 -11.89 14.01
C HIS A 108 15.56 -13.36 14.46
N ILE A 109 14.32 -13.83 14.64
CA ILE A 109 14.03 -15.20 15.09
C ILE A 109 13.61 -16.15 13.95
N MET A 110 13.80 -15.75 12.70
CA MET A 110 13.38 -16.50 11.51
C MET A 110 13.71 -18.01 11.54
N PRO A 111 14.90 -18.47 12.00
CA PRO A 111 15.21 -19.91 12.04
C PRO A 111 14.45 -20.71 13.11
N TRP A 112 13.69 -20.07 13.99
CA TRP A 112 12.89 -20.76 15.02
C TRP A 112 11.50 -21.17 14.52
N SER A 113 11.00 -22.30 15.01
CA SER A 113 9.71 -22.89 14.62
C SER A 113 8.48 -22.01 14.90
N PHE A 114 8.58 -21.07 15.84
CA PHE A 114 7.49 -20.16 16.22
C PHE A 114 7.65 -18.74 15.65
N SER A 115 8.58 -18.53 14.71
CA SER A 115 8.81 -17.21 14.11
C SER A 115 7.55 -16.63 13.46
N TRP A 116 6.74 -17.48 12.82
CA TRP A 116 5.48 -17.12 12.16
C TRP A 116 4.49 -16.34 13.05
N ILE A 117 4.54 -16.50 14.38
CA ILE A 117 3.65 -15.79 15.32
C ILE A 117 3.90 -14.28 15.25
N LEU A 118 5.16 -13.85 15.14
CA LEU A 118 5.49 -12.43 15.03
C LEU A 118 5.07 -11.86 13.68
N LEU A 119 5.23 -12.62 12.60
CA LEU A 119 4.75 -12.25 11.27
C LEU A 119 3.21 -12.11 11.25
N LEU A 120 2.49 -13.05 11.87
CA LEU A 120 1.04 -12.98 12.04
C LEU A 120 0.64 -11.73 12.83
N LEU A 121 1.34 -11.42 13.92
CA LEU A 121 1.10 -10.21 14.72
C LEU A 121 1.30 -8.94 13.88
N THR A 122 2.36 -8.87 13.05
CA THR A 122 2.56 -7.75 12.12
C THR A 122 1.37 -7.58 11.18
N ILE A 123 0.88 -8.67 10.59
CA ILE A 123 -0.27 -8.66 9.67
C ILE A 123 -1.54 -8.18 10.39
N VAL A 124 -1.80 -8.65 11.62
CA VAL A 124 -2.98 -8.23 12.41
C VAL A 124 -2.91 -6.74 12.74
N LEU A 125 -1.75 -6.24 13.17
CA LEU A 125 -1.56 -4.81 13.45
C LEU A 125 -1.74 -3.95 12.18
N GLY A 126 -1.20 -4.39 11.04
CA GLY A 126 -1.38 -3.74 9.75
C GLY A 126 -2.84 -3.73 9.28
N MET A 127 -3.57 -4.84 9.42
CA MET A 127 -5.01 -4.88 9.16
C MET A 127 -5.79 -3.95 10.10
N GLY A 128 -5.39 -3.86 11.38
CA GLY A 128 -5.94 -2.90 12.32
C GLY A 128 -5.78 -1.46 11.84
N PHE A 129 -4.61 -1.10 11.32
CA PHE A 129 -4.37 0.22 10.72
C PHE A 129 -5.29 0.47 9.51
N VAL A 130 -5.41 -0.50 8.59
CA VAL A 130 -6.27 -0.39 7.40
C VAL A 130 -7.73 -0.12 7.80
N LEU A 131 -8.25 -0.84 8.80
CA LEU A 131 -9.61 -0.65 9.29
C LEU A 131 -9.80 0.72 9.95
N LEU A 132 -8.83 1.17 10.76
CA LEU A 132 -8.87 2.51 11.36
C LEU A 132 -8.82 3.62 10.31
N GLN A 133 -7.99 3.48 9.27
CA GLN A 133 -7.89 4.47 8.20
C GLN A 133 -9.20 4.58 7.40
N LEU A 134 -9.89 3.45 7.16
CA LEU A 134 -11.22 3.45 6.54
C LEU A 134 -12.27 4.12 7.42
N PHE A 135 -12.19 3.91 8.74
CA PHE A 135 -13.06 4.59 9.69
C PHE A 135 -12.80 6.10 9.69
N GLU A 136 -11.54 6.53 9.71
CA GLU A 136 -11.17 7.94 9.61
C GLU A 136 -11.75 8.58 8.35
N PHE A 137 -11.59 7.95 7.18
CA PHE A 137 -12.14 8.49 5.92
C PHE A 137 -13.65 8.66 5.91
N ASN A 138 -14.40 7.85 6.68
CA ASN A 138 -15.86 7.99 6.78
C ASN A 138 -16.29 9.15 7.69
N GLU A 139 -15.46 9.54 8.66
CA GLU A 139 -15.75 10.63 9.60
C GLU A 139 -15.33 12.02 9.07
N VAL A 140 -14.48 12.07 8.03
CA VAL A 140 -14.04 13.35 7.46
C VAL A 140 -15.20 14.07 6.74
N PHE A 141 -15.50 15.29 7.19
CA PHE A 141 -16.55 16.14 6.59
C PHE A 141 -16.10 16.93 5.35
N ILE A 142 -14.80 16.92 5.06
CA ILE A 142 -14.15 17.68 3.98
C ILE A 142 -13.96 16.75 2.79
N ASN A 143 -14.25 17.25 1.58
CA ASN A 143 -14.09 16.49 0.35
C ASN A 143 -12.77 16.79 -0.38
N LEU A 144 -12.37 15.84 -1.22
CA LEU A 144 -11.23 15.98 -2.14
C LEU A 144 -11.33 17.24 -3.02
N THR A 145 -12.55 17.66 -3.37
CA THR A 145 -12.83 18.76 -4.30
C THR A 145 -12.88 20.14 -3.65
N ASP A 146 -12.79 20.22 -2.31
CA ASP A 146 -13.04 21.48 -1.60
C ASP A 146 -11.88 22.48 -1.74
N SER A 147 -10.64 22.01 -1.80
CA SER A 147 -9.47 22.85 -2.06
C SER A 147 -8.27 22.06 -2.58
N SER A 148 -7.30 22.73 -3.21
CA SER A 148 -6.04 22.10 -3.62
C SER A 148 -5.24 21.53 -2.44
N PHE A 149 -5.34 22.16 -1.26
CA PHE A 149 -4.73 21.65 -0.03
C PHE A 149 -5.35 20.31 0.36
N TYR A 150 -6.67 20.22 0.45
CA TYR A 150 -7.36 18.98 0.77
C TYR A 150 -7.14 17.90 -0.28
N ALA A 151 -7.13 18.26 -1.57
CA ALA A 151 -6.76 17.35 -2.64
C ALA A 151 -5.37 16.73 -2.42
N SER A 152 -4.38 17.54 -2.05
CA SER A 152 -3.02 17.05 -1.76
C SER A 152 -2.96 16.17 -0.50
N CYS A 153 -3.68 16.51 0.56
CA CYS A 153 -3.76 15.69 1.79
C CYS A 153 -4.43 14.33 1.54
N PHE A 154 -5.57 14.29 0.85
CA PHE A 154 -6.23 13.02 0.52
C PHE A 154 -5.40 12.17 -0.44
N CYS A 155 -4.71 12.78 -1.41
CA CYS A 155 -3.80 12.05 -2.30
C CYS A 155 -2.60 11.46 -1.54
N THR A 156 -1.98 12.21 -0.61
CA THR A 156 -0.87 11.69 0.21
C THR A 156 -1.32 10.55 1.12
N VAL A 157 -2.40 10.74 1.90
CA VAL A 157 -2.92 9.72 2.82
C VAL A 157 -3.49 8.52 2.06
N GLY A 158 -4.17 8.74 0.94
CA GLY A 158 -4.71 7.68 0.09
C GLY A 158 -3.61 6.82 -0.56
N LEU A 159 -2.53 7.45 -1.03
CA LEU A 159 -1.39 6.71 -1.58
C LEU A 159 -0.67 5.91 -0.47
N HIS A 160 -0.51 6.48 0.73
CA HIS A 160 0.00 5.75 1.90
C HIS A 160 -0.90 4.56 2.29
N PHE A 161 -2.23 4.76 2.29
CA PHE A 161 -3.19 3.69 2.58
C PHE A 161 -3.03 2.51 1.61
N ILE A 162 -2.94 2.78 0.30
CA ILE A 162 -2.72 1.74 -0.71
C ILE A 162 -1.39 1.01 -0.45
N HIS A 163 -0.33 1.71 -0.08
CA HIS A 163 0.96 1.11 0.28
C HIS A 163 0.87 0.16 1.46
N VAL A 164 0.21 0.57 2.55
CA VAL A 164 0.05 -0.29 3.73
C VAL A 164 -0.80 -1.51 3.38
N PHE A 165 -1.90 -1.32 2.63
CA PHE A 165 -2.76 -2.42 2.21
C PHE A 165 -2.02 -3.45 1.34
N LEU A 166 -1.27 -3.00 0.33
CA LEU A 166 -0.44 -3.89 -0.49
C LEU A 166 0.67 -4.55 0.32
N GLY A 167 1.27 -3.85 1.28
CA GLY A 167 2.25 -4.41 2.21
C GLY A 167 1.69 -5.55 3.06
N VAL A 168 0.48 -5.39 3.60
CA VAL A 168 -0.23 -6.44 4.36
C VAL A 168 -0.52 -7.66 3.48
N ILE A 169 -0.95 -7.45 2.23
CA ILE A 169 -1.14 -8.55 1.26
C ILE A 169 0.18 -9.27 1.01
N GLY A 170 1.28 -8.53 0.75
CA GLY A 170 2.61 -9.12 0.57
C GLY A 170 3.06 -9.96 1.76
N LEU A 171 2.92 -9.45 2.98
CA LEU A 171 3.25 -10.19 4.20
C LEU A 171 2.36 -11.43 4.40
N SER A 172 1.08 -11.35 4.03
CA SER A 172 0.18 -12.51 4.09
C SER A 172 0.58 -13.62 3.12
N ILE A 173 1.07 -13.25 1.92
CA ILE A 173 1.60 -14.21 0.94
C ILE A 173 2.88 -14.86 1.49
N ILE A 174 3.78 -14.09 2.11
CA ILE A 174 4.99 -14.61 2.75
C ILE A 174 4.64 -15.59 3.87
N LEU A 175 3.65 -15.27 4.72
CA LEU A 175 3.18 -16.17 5.76
C LEU A 175 2.64 -17.48 5.16
N PHE A 176 1.80 -17.39 4.13
CA PHE A 176 1.21 -18.57 3.49
C PHE A 176 2.25 -19.47 2.83
N LEU A 177 3.25 -18.89 2.16
CA LEU A 177 4.32 -19.64 1.51
C LEU A 177 5.37 -20.18 2.49
N GLY A 178 5.70 -19.44 3.54
CA GLY A 178 6.75 -19.81 4.50
C GLY A 178 6.31 -20.82 5.57
N VAL A 179 5.00 -20.99 5.77
CA VAL A 179 4.43 -22.00 6.69
C VAL A 179 4.12 -23.33 5.97
N ALA A 180 4.08 -23.34 4.63
CA ALA A 180 3.92 -24.54 3.80
C ALA A 180 5.25 -25.28 3.61
#